data_AF-A0A0Q7EAS2-F1
#
_entry.id   AF-A0A0Q7EAS2-F1
#
_cell.length_a   1.000
_cell.length_b   1.000
_cell.length_c   1.000
_cell.angle_alpha   90.00
_cell.angle_beta   90.00
_cell.angle_gamma   90.00
#
_symmetry.space_group_name_H-M   'P 1'
#
loop_
_entity.id
_entity.type
_entity.pdbx_description
1 polymer ?
#
loop_
_entity_poly.entity_id
_entity_poly.type
_entity_poly.pdbx_seq_one_letter_code
_entity_poly.pdbx_strand_id
1 'polypeptide(L)'
;MPFPIRLAFIHPIWFVALAATLFIAPALTMNGDTGSVVAVAMMSVCAMLLPLGWAHGIYRGARLVLAKTNTVGPSRDWIFYIAEIGVICVPVLALGSNALRGSGGVMDGVFGFITLALVLSYFASLWLASAALVASEEGTPKIAVHKAVGTFLLMVYWMIGAWVLSRRLKALRAALETTGAVA
;
A
#
# COMPACT_ATOMS: atom_id res chain seq x y z
N MET A 1 8.49 11.03 14.14
CA MET A 1 7.99 10.35 12.89
C MET A 1 6.60 9.73 13.07
N PRO A 2 5.61 10.10 12.22
CA PRO A 2 4.29 9.46 12.09
C PRO A 2 4.36 7.96 11.80
N PHE A 3 3.35 7.20 12.23
CA PHE A 3 3.30 5.73 12.09
C PHE A 3 3.46 5.22 10.64
N PRO A 4 2.78 5.77 9.61
CA PRO A 4 2.97 5.32 8.23
C PRO A 4 4.44 5.43 7.77
N ILE A 5 5.13 6.50 8.15
CA ILE A 5 6.53 6.72 7.78
C ILE A 5 7.45 5.68 8.44
N ARG A 6 7.15 5.23 9.67
CA ARG A 6 7.91 4.16 10.31
C ARG A 6 7.77 2.83 9.57
N LEU A 7 6.58 2.53 9.03
CA LEU A 7 6.34 1.33 8.23
C LEU A 7 7.19 1.29 6.95
N ALA A 8 7.46 2.45 6.33
CA ALA A 8 8.31 2.54 5.15
C ALA A 8 9.75 2.03 5.38
N PHE A 9 10.23 2.08 6.63
CA PHE A 9 11.62 1.77 7.00
C PHE A 9 11.76 0.43 7.74
N ILE A 10 10.73 -0.41 7.73
CA ILE A 10 10.84 -1.78 8.23
C ILE A 10 11.92 -2.51 7.44
N HIS A 11 12.76 -3.28 8.14
CA HIS A 11 13.79 -4.08 7.49
C HIS A 11 13.13 -5.07 6.51
N PRO A 12 13.65 -5.24 5.28
CA PRO A 12 13.03 -6.10 4.27
C PRO A 12 12.72 -7.52 4.76
N ILE A 13 13.59 -8.08 5.62
CA ILE A 13 13.37 -9.40 6.22
C ILE A 13 12.10 -9.47 7.08
N TRP A 14 11.83 -8.44 7.88
CA TRP A 14 10.65 -8.37 8.74
C TRP A 14 9.39 -8.11 7.92
N PHE A 15 9.52 -7.32 6.85
CA PHE A 15 8.43 -7.09 5.91
C PHE A 15 8.00 -8.39 5.21
N VAL A 16 8.97 -9.15 4.69
CA VAL A 16 8.73 -10.45 4.05
C VAL A 16 8.23 -11.49 5.05
N ALA A 17 8.80 -11.55 6.26
CA ALA A 17 8.35 -12.48 7.29
C ALA A 17 6.90 -12.21 7.72
N LEU A 18 6.54 -10.95 7.92
CA LEU A 18 5.17 -10.56 8.29
C LEU A 18 4.21 -10.88 7.15
N ALA A 19 4.58 -10.56 5.91
CA ALA A 19 3.76 -10.91 4.76
C ALA A 19 3.61 -12.42 4.57
N ALA A 20 4.69 -13.19 4.70
CA ALA A 20 4.66 -14.65 4.64
C ALA A 20 3.72 -15.22 5.70
N THR A 21 3.75 -14.68 6.92
CA THR A 21 2.83 -15.07 8.00
C THR A 21 1.38 -14.80 7.62
N LEU A 22 1.11 -13.63 7.03
CA LEU A 22 -0.22 -13.19 6.63
C LEU A 22 -0.80 -13.99 5.45
N PHE A 23 0.05 -14.58 4.59
CA PHE A 23 -0.38 -15.41 3.45
C PHE A 23 -0.35 -16.92 3.71
N ILE A 24 0.59 -17.41 4.55
CA ILE A 24 0.71 -18.84 4.88
C ILE A 24 -0.35 -19.26 5.90
N ALA A 25 -0.63 -18.43 6.91
CA ALA A 25 -1.60 -18.78 7.94
C ALA A 25 -3.01 -19.07 7.37
N PRO A 26 -3.52 -18.31 6.38
CA PRO A 26 -4.77 -18.65 5.68
C PRO A 26 -4.71 -19.95 4.85
N ALA A 27 -3.57 -20.22 4.19
CA ALA A 27 -3.41 -21.41 3.36
C ALA A 27 -3.44 -22.70 4.20
N LEU A 28 -2.96 -22.63 5.44
CA LEU A 28 -2.96 -23.76 6.38
C LEU A 28 -4.34 -24.03 7.02
N THR A 29 -5.27 -23.07 6.94
CA THR A 29 -6.59 -23.16 7.60
C THR A 29 -7.74 -23.42 6.62
N MET A 30 -7.46 -23.68 5.34
CA MET A 30 -8.48 -23.91 4.29
C MET A 30 -9.38 -25.14 4.51
N ASN A 31 -9.11 -25.97 5.52
CA ASN A 31 -9.91 -27.14 5.90
C ASN A 31 -10.73 -26.95 7.21
N GLY A 32 -10.84 -25.72 7.73
CA GLY A 32 -11.49 -25.45 9.03
C GLY A 32 -12.96 -25.00 8.94
N ASP A 33 -13.63 -24.99 10.10
CA ASP A 33 -14.99 -24.47 10.30
C ASP A 33 -15.13 -22.97 9.93
N THR A 34 -16.36 -22.44 9.94
CA THR A 34 -16.70 -21.02 9.64
C THR A 34 -15.80 -19.99 10.33
N GLY A 35 -15.32 -20.27 11.54
CA GLY A 35 -14.35 -19.41 12.25
C GLY A 35 -13.00 -19.27 11.53
N SER A 36 -12.56 -20.32 10.83
CA SER A 36 -11.34 -20.31 10.00
C SER A 36 -11.50 -19.40 8.78
N VAL A 37 -12.70 -19.36 8.17
CA VAL A 37 -12.99 -18.52 7.00
C VAL A 37 -12.91 -17.03 7.34
N VAL A 38 -13.44 -16.63 8.50
CA VAL A 38 -13.35 -15.24 8.98
C VAL A 38 -11.89 -14.87 9.28
N ALA A 39 -11.14 -15.77 9.94
CA ALA A 39 -9.72 -15.55 10.22
C ALA A 39 -8.89 -15.41 8.93
N VAL A 40 -9.14 -16.25 7.93
CA VAL A 40 -8.55 -16.18 6.58
C VAL A 40 -8.83 -14.83 5.93
N ALA A 41 -10.07 -14.36 5.97
CA ALA A 41 -10.46 -13.08 5.39
C ALA A 41 -9.78 -11.90 6.09
N MET A 42 -9.73 -11.89 7.43
CA MET A 42 -9.03 -10.86 8.20
C MET A 42 -7.53 -10.84 7.93
N MET A 43 -6.89 -12.00 7.88
CA MET A 43 -5.46 -12.12 7.57
C MET A 43 -5.14 -11.65 6.15
N SER A 44 -6.02 -11.92 5.18
CA SER A 44 -5.90 -11.43 3.80
C SER A 44 -6.00 -9.90 3.71
N VAL A 45 -6.88 -9.28 4.50
CA VAL A 45 -6.96 -7.81 4.63
C VAL A 45 -5.65 -7.25 5.18
N CYS A 46 -5.16 -7.82 6.29
CA CYS A 46 -3.87 -7.42 6.85
C CYS A 46 -2.72 -7.56 5.82
N ALA A 47 -2.75 -8.63 5.01
CA ALA A 47 -1.76 -8.88 3.97
C ALA A 47 -1.75 -7.80 2.89
N MET A 48 -2.91 -7.23 2.54
CA MET A 48 -3.02 -6.12 1.58
C MET A 48 -2.77 -4.75 2.20
N LEU A 49 -3.13 -4.55 3.47
CA LEU A 49 -2.84 -3.31 4.21
C LEU A 49 -1.35 -3.11 4.44
N LEU A 50 -0.56 -4.18 4.57
CA LEU A 50 0.88 -4.08 4.76
C LEU A 50 1.61 -3.35 3.61
N PRO A 51 1.51 -3.79 2.33
CA PRO A 51 2.15 -3.08 1.22
C PRO A 51 1.54 -1.69 0.97
N LEU A 52 0.24 -1.51 1.26
CA LEU A 52 -0.41 -0.22 1.14
C LEU A 52 0.11 0.80 2.18
N GLY A 53 0.22 0.37 3.44
CA GLY A 53 0.80 1.18 4.52
C GLY A 53 2.28 1.48 4.32
N TRP A 54 3.02 0.53 3.74
CA TRP A 54 4.41 0.75 3.29
C TRP A 54 4.49 1.83 2.20
N ALA A 55 3.66 1.74 1.16
CA ALA A 55 3.59 2.74 0.10
C ALA A 55 3.15 4.12 0.61
N HIS A 56 2.15 4.16 1.50
CA HIS A 56 1.68 5.39 2.16
C HIS A 56 2.80 6.05 2.97
N GLY A 57 3.59 5.25 3.70
CA GLY A 57 4.77 5.70 4.41
C GLY A 57 5.83 6.33 3.50
N ILE A 58 6.12 5.68 2.37
CA ILE A 58 7.08 6.17 1.37
C ILE A 58 6.59 7.49 0.78
N TYR A 59 5.33 7.54 0.38
CA TYR A 59 4.71 8.75 -0.18
C TYR A 59 4.80 9.94 0.78
N ARG A 60 4.42 9.76 2.04
CA ARG A 60 4.50 10.82 3.06
C ARG A 60 5.94 11.23 3.35
N GLY A 61 6.85 10.27 3.50
CA GLY A 61 8.27 10.55 3.71
C GLY A 61 8.87 11.37 2.56
N ALA A 62 8.65 10.93 1.32
CA ALA A 62 9.13 11.62 0.13
C ALA A 62 8.56 13.04 0.01
N ARG A 63 7.26 13.24 0.32
CA ARG A 63 6.65 14.57 0.28
C ARG A 63 7.15 15.52 1.35
N LEU A 64 7.50 15.04 2.54
CA LEU A 64 8.12 15.88 3.57
C LEU A 64 9.49 16.39 3.13
N VAL A 65 10.27 15.57 2.44
CA VAL A 65 11.55 15.99 1.86
C VAL A 65 11.32 17.02 0.75
N LEU A 66 10.37 16.76 -0.16
CA LEU A 66 10.01 17.68 -1.24
C LEU A 66 9.43 19.02 -0.74
N ALA A 67 8.78 19.03 0.43
CA ALA A 67 8.23 20.23 1.05
C ALA A 67 9.29 21.25 1.42
N LYS A 68 10.48 20.79 1.82
CA LYS A 68 11.59 21.72 2.08
C LYS A 68 12.22 22.28 0.81
N THR A 69 12.14 21.56 -0.30
CA THR A 69 12.70 22.01 -1.58
C THR A 69 11.72 22.85 -2.40
N ASN A 70 10.53 23.18 -1.86
CA ASN A 70 9.45 23.91 -2.55
C ASN A 70 9.00 23.26 -3.88
N THR A 71 9.18 21.94 -4.03
CA THR A 71 8.88 21.18 -5.26
C THR A 71 7.66 20.28 -5.11
N VAL A 72 6.73 20.63 -4.20
CA VAL A 72 5.59 19.78 -3.87
C VAL A 72 4.39 20.07 -4.77
N GLY A 73 3.87 19.02 -5.40
CA GLY A 73 2.54 19.03 -6.03
C GLY A 73 1.39 18.96 -5.00
N PRO A 74 0.13 18.96 -5.48
CA PRO A 74 -1.06 18.87 -4.62
C PRO A 74 -1.05 17.58 -3.78
N SER A 75 -1.52 17.68 -2.52
CA SER A 75 -1.63 16.50 -1.66
C SER A 75 -2.72 15.56 -2.15
N ARG A 76 -2.37 14.29 -2.31
CA ARG A 76 -3.28 13.20 -2.67
C ARG A 76 -3.35 12.10 -1.59
N ASP A 77 -3.11 12.46 -0.32
CA ASP A 77 -3.20 11.52 0.82
C ASP A 77 -4.56 10.80 0.89
N TRP A 78 -5.63 11.47 0.44
CA TRP A 78 -6.99 10.92 0.42
C TRP A 78 -7.12 9.63 -0.39
N ILE A 79 -6.31 9.43 -1.43
CA ILE A 79 -6.34 8.20 -2.25
C ILE A 79 -5.88 6.99 -1.43
N PHE A 80 -4.90 7.17 -0.55
CA PHE A 80 -4.44 6.11 0.36
C PHE A 80 -5.52 5.75 1.38
N TYR A 81 -6.20 6.73 1.96
CA TYR A 81 -7.30 6.46 2.90
C TYR A 81 -8.46 5.72 2.23
N ILE A 82 -8.82 6.08 0.99
CA ILE A 82 -9.86 5.35 0.25
C ILE A 82 -9.43 3.90 -0.01
N ALA A 83 -8.18 3.68 -0.41
CA ALA A 83 -7.66 2.33 -0.61
C ALA A 83 -7.62 1.52 0.70
N GLU A 84 -7.19 2.12 1.82
CA GLU A 84 -7.13 1.47 3.14
C GLU A 84 -8.52 1.09 3.64
N ILE A 85 -9.47 2.04 3.60
CA ILE A 85 -10.86 1.81 4.01
C ILE A 85 -11.47 0.72 3.13
N GLY A 86 -11.29 0.80 1.82
CA GLY A 86 -11.90 -0.19 0.95
C GLY A 86 -11.32 -1.59 1.16
N VAL A 87 -10.00 -1.73 1.41
CA VAL A 87 -9.39 -3.03 1.74
C VAL A 87 -9.99 -3.58 3.04
N ILE A 88 -10.20 -2.75 4.05
CA ILE A 88 -10.87 -3.13 5.31
C ILE A 88 -12.32 -3.57 5.07
N CYS A 89 -13.02 -2.97 4.10
CA CYS A 89 -14.40 -3.33 3.78
C CYS A 89 -14.52 -4.62 2.96
N VAL A 90 -13.45 -5.15 2.34
CA VAL A 90 -13.51 -6.35 1.49
C VAL A 90 -14.17 -7.56 2.16
N PRO A 91 -13.87 -7.94 3.42
CA PRO A 91 -14.54 -9.07 4.07
C PRO A 91 -16.03 -8.86 4.28
N VAL A 92 -16.43 -7.63 4.62
CA VAL A 92 -17.85 -7.27 4.78
C VAL A 92 -18.58 -7.38 3.44
N LEU A 93 -17.95 -6.89 2.36
CA LEU A 93 -18.47 -7.00 1.00
C LEU A 93 -18.54 -8.47 0.55
N ALA A 94 -17.52 -9.28 0.84
CA ALA A 94 -17.48 -10.69 0.49
C ALA A 94 -18.57 -11.50 1.22
N LEU A 95 -18.73 -11.28 2.53
CA LEU A 95 -19.78 -11.91 3.34
C LEU A 95 -21.19 -11.46 2.89
N GLY A 96 -21.37 -10.17 2.59
CA GLY A 96 -22.61 -9.62 2.07
C GLY A 96 -22.95 -10.15 0.67
N SER A 97 -21.95 -10.31 -0.22
CA SER A 97 -22.16 -10.84 -1.57
C SER A 97 -22.65 -12.30 -1.56
N ASN A 98 -22.13 -13.14 -0.65
CA ASN A 98 -22.59 -14.51 -0.50
C ASN A 98 -24.04 -14.60 0.02
N ALA A 99 -24.47 -13.64 0.84
CA ALA A 99 -25.85 -13.52 1.28
C ALA A 99 -26.79 -12.97 0.18
N LEU A 100 -26.26 -12.20 -0.77
CA LEU A 100 -27.02 -11.51 -1.83
C LEU A 100 -27.01 -12.23 -3.18
N ARG A 101 -26.33 -13.37 -3.31
CA ARG A 101 -26.27 -14.21 -4.53
C ARG A 101 -27.64 -14.66 -5.09
N GLY A 102 -28.74 -14.35 -4.41
CA GLY A 102 -30.11 -14.55 -4.91
C GLY A 102 -30.82 -13.28 -5.42
N SER A 103 -30.20 -12.10 -5.42
CA SER A 103 -30.90 -10.80 -5.60
C SER A 103 -30.89 -10.18 -7.01
N GLY A 104 -30.20 -10.78 -8.00
CA GLY A 104 -30.24 -10.33 -9.39
C GLY A 104 -29.32 -9.14 -9.74
N GLY A 105 -29.04 -8.99 -11.04
CA GLY A 105 -27.81 -8.39 -11.61
C GLY A 105 -27.46 -6.92 -11.33
N VAL A 106 -28.27 -6.14 -10.61
CA VAL A 106 -27.91 -4.75 -10.24
C VAL A 106 -26.92 -4.74 -9.07
N MET A 107 -27.15 -5.57 -8.05
CA MET A 107 -26.26 -5.64 -6.88
C MET A 107 -24.90 -6.23 -7.26
N ASP A 108 -24.87 -7.24 -8.13
CA ASP A 108 -23.63 -7.80 -8.67
C ASP A 108 -22.80 -6.77 -9.45
N GLY A 109 -23.46 -5.91 -10.24
CA GLY A 109 -22.82 -4.80 -10.93
C GLY A 109 -22.20 -3.78 -9.99
N VAL A 110 -22.89 -3.44 -8.89
CA VAL A 110 -22.38 -2.53 -7.85
C VAL A 110 -21.17 -3.13 -7.13
N PHE A 111 -21.23 -4.42 -6.76
CA PHE A 111 -20.09 -5.11 -6.17
C PHE A 111 -18.89 -5.13 -7.12
N GLY A 112 -19.10 -5.46 -8.39
CA GLY A 112 -18.04 -5.45 -9.41
C GLY A 112 -17.39 -4.07 -9.59
N PHE A 113 -18.21 -3.01 -9.60
CA PHE A 113 -17.70 -1.63 -9.67
C PHE A 113 -16.89 -1.24 -8.43
N ILE A 114 -17.36 -1.56 -7.23
CA ILE A 114 -16.65 -1.29 -5.98
C ILE A 114 -15.32 -2.03 -5.95
N THR A 115 -15.29 -3.31 -6.34
CA THR A 115 -14.06 -4.09 -6.43
C THR A 115 -13.08 -3.49 -7.44
N LEU A 116 -13.56 -3.07 -8.61
CA LEU A 116 -12.71 -2.42 -9.62
C LEU A 116 -12.13 -1.10 -9.10
N ALA A 117 -12.97 -0.23 -8.51
CA ALA A 117 -12.54 1.03 -7.92
C ALA A 117 -11.47 0.81 -6.85
N LEU A 118 -11.65 -0.22 -6.02
CA LEU A 118 -10.69 -0.65 -5.00
C LEU A 118 -9.33 -1.01 -5.58
N VAL A 119 -9.32 -1.86 -6.60
CA VAL A 119 -8.09 -2.28 -7.29
C VAL A 119 -7.39 -1.07 -7.92
N LEU A 120 -8.15 -0.20 -8.58
CA LEU A 120 -7.59 1.02 -9.18
C LEU A 120 -7.02 1.97 -8.13
N SER A 121 -7.70 2.17 -7.00
CA SER A 121 -7.19 2.98 -5.89
C SER A 121 -5.90 2.39 -5.30
N TYR A 122 -5.82 1.08 -5.14
CA TYR A 122 -4.61 0.39 -4.68
C TYR A 122 -3.41 0.66 -5.60
N PHE A 123 -3.58 0.45 -6.92
CA PHE A 123 -2.50 0.72 -7.87
C PHE A 123 -2.19 2.22 -7.99
N ALA A 124 -3.18 3.09 -7.90
CA ALA A 124 -2.96 4.54 -7.87
C ALA A 124 -2.12 4.96 -6.66
N SER A 125 -2.35 4.36 -5.49
CA SER A 125 -1.53 4.58 -4.29
C SER A 125 -0.07 4.16 -4.49
N LEU A 126 0.17 2.98 -5.08
CA LEU A 126 1.52 2.52 -5.39
C LEU A 126 2.21 3.45 -6.41
N TRP A 127 1.48 3.90 -7.43
CA TRP A 127 1.98 4.85 -8.43
C TRP A 127 2.34 6.20 -7.82
N LEU A 128 1.52 6.71 -6.90
CA LEU A 128 1.83 7.97 -6.21
C LEU A 128 3.06 7.84 -5.32
N ALA A 129 3.20 6.72 -4.61
CA ALA A 129 4.36 6.46 -3.78
C ALA A 129 5.64 6.34 -4.62
N SER A 130 5.59 5.63 -5.76
CA SER A 130 6.74 5.49 -6.66
C SER A 130 7.14 6.84 -7.28
N ALA A 131 6.16 7.61 -7.75
CA ALA A 131 6.38 8.93 -8.33
C ALA A 131 6.98 9.91 -7.31
N ALA A 132 6.45 9.91 -6.08
CA ALA A 132 6.95 10.75 -5.00
C ALA A 132 8.39 10.37 -4.61
N LEU A 133 8.69 9.07 -4.50
CA LEU A 133 10.04 8.59 -4.19
C LEU A 133 11.05 9.05 -5.25
N VAL A 134 10.74 8.87 -6.54
CA VAL A 134 11.62 9.32 -7.64
C VAL A 134 11.77 10.84 -7.63
N ALA A 135 10.68 11.59 -7.41
CA ALA A 135 10.73 13.04 -7.32
C ALA A 135 11.65 13.51 -6.18
N SER A 136 11.59 12.84 -5.02
CA SER A 136 12.45 13.18 -3.87
C SER A 136 13.92 12.90 -4.11
N GLU A 137 14.25 11.91 -4.95
CA GLU A 137 15.64 11.59 -5.32
C GLU A 137 16.20 12.57 -6.35
N GLU A 138 15.39 12.95 -7.33
CA GLU A 138 15.80 13.88 -8.38
C GLU A 138 15.72 15.34 -7.91
N GLY A 139 15.07 15.62 -6.78
CA GLY A 139 14.83 16.97 -6.29
C GLY A 139 13.95 17.82 -7.22
N THR A 140 13.22 17.19 -8.15
CA THR A 140 12.38 17.89 -9.13
C THR A 140 10.96 17.34 -9.13
N PRO A 141 9.95 18.17 -9.46
CA PRO A 141 8.57 17.72 -9.59
C PRO A 141 8.32 16.98 -10.91
N LYS A 142 9.21 17.11 -11.91
CA LYS A 142 9.11 16.46 -13.22
C LYS A 142 10.00 15.22 -13.26
N ILE A 143 9.41 14.09 -12.90
CA ILE A 143 10.11 12.80 -12.88
C ILE A 143 10.25 12.18 -14.27
N ALA A 144 11.36 11.49 -14.49
CA ALA A 144 11.50 10.63 -15.66
C ALA A 144 10.55 9.42 -15.56
N VAL A 145 9.53 9.36 -16.43
CA VAL A 145 8.43 8.37 -16.35
C VAL A 145 8.94 6.93 -16.29
N HIS A 146 10.00 6.59 -17.03
CA HIS A 146 10.57 5.23 -17.02
C HIS A 146 11.11 4.82 -15.64
N LYS A 147 11.67 5.75 -14.86
CA LYS A 147 12.13 5.48 -13.48
C LYS A 147 10.95 5.29 -12.53
N ALA A 148 9.90 6.09 -12.72
CA ALA A 148 8.65 5.96 -11.96
C ALA A 148 7.96 4.62 -12.21
N VAL A 149 7.91 4.17 -13.48
CA VAL A 149 7.38 2.86 -13.88
C VAL A 149 8.21 1.72 -13.30
N GLY A 150 9.54 1.78 -13.38
CA GLY A 150 10.39 0.74 -12.78
C GLY A 150 10.21 0.64 -11.26
N THR A 151 10.09 1.78 -10.58
CA THR A 151 9.83 1.85 -9.13
C THR A 151 8.43 1.35 -8.78
N PHE A 152 7.43 1.70 -9.61
CA PHE A 152 6.07 1.21 -9.48
C PHE A 152 6.01 -0.32 -9.60
N LEU A 153 6.65 -0.91 -10.61
CA LEU A 153 6.72 -2.36 -10.78
C LEU A 153 7.36 -3.03 -9.56
N LEU A 154 8.45 -2.47 -9.02
CA LEU A 154 9.06 -2.96 -7.79
C LEU A 154 8.09 -2.89 -6.59
N MET A 155 7.29 -1.83 -6.49
CA MET A 155 6.26 -1.72 -5.44
C MET A 155 5.10 -2.70 -5.63
N VAL A 156 4.70 -2.99 -6.88
CA VAL A 156 3.73 -4.04 -7.18
C VAL A 156 4.28 -5.41 -6.76
N TYR A 157 5.55 -5.69 -7.08
CA TYR A 157 6.28 -6.86 -6.59
C TYR A 157 6.91 -6.60 -5.22
N TRP A 158 6.11 -6.12 -4.26
CA TRP A 158 6.56 -5.61 -2.95
C TRP A 158 7.53 -6.55 -2.20
N MET A 159 7.42 -7.87 -2.36
CA MET A 159 8.39 -8.82 -1.79
C MET A 159 9.82 -8.56 -2.30
N ILE A 160 9.98 -8.38 -3.61
CA ILE A 160 11.27 -8.07 -4.24
C ILE A 160 11.59 -6.58 -4.05
N GLY A 161 10.57 -5.73 -4.19
CA GLY A 161 10.69 -4.28 -4.04
C GLY A 161 11.24 -3.84 -2.70
N ALA A 162 10.83 -4.45 -1.59
CA ALA A 162 11.34 -4.13 -0.26
C ALA A 162 12.87 -4.29 -0.18
N TRP A 163 13.43 -5.33 -0.80
CA TRP A 163 14.88 -5.54 -0.85
C TRP A 163 15.58 -4.57 -1.80
N VAL A 164 15.08 -4.44 -3.03
CA VAL A 164 15.71 -3.62 -4.07
C VAL A 164 15.66 -2.13 -3.71
N LEU A 165 14.55 -1.65 -3.15
CA LEU A 165 14.37 -0.24 -2.74
C LEU A 165 15.05 0.07 -1.40
N SER A 166 15.57 -0.91 -0.67
CA SER A 166 16.13 -0.70 0.69
C SER A 166 17.20 0.39 0.75
N ARG A 167 18.09 0.49 -0.24
CA ARG A 167 19.10 1.55 -0.31
C ARG A 167 18.48 2.93 -0.51
N ARG A 168 17.47 3.02 -1.38
CA ARG A 168 16.73 4.26 -1.68
C ARG A 168 15.93 4.73 -0.46
N LEU A 169 15.32 3.80 0.27
CA LEU A 169 14.61 4.08 1.52
C LEU A 169 15.55 4.51 2.65
N LYS A 170 16.76 3.95 2.73
CA LYS A 170 17.79 4.44 3.67
C LYS A 170 18.21 5.88 3.34
N ALA A 171 18.39 6.21 2.07
CA ALA A 171 18.68 7.58 1.64
C ALA A 171 17.53 8.54 1.98
N LEU A 172 16.28 8.12 1.73
CA LEU A 172 15.09 8.88 2.12
C LEU A 172 15.02 9.11 3.63
N ARG A 173 15.33 8.09 4.44
CA ARG A 173 15.37 8.21 5.90
C ARG A 173 16.43 9.22 6.36
N ALA A 174 17.63 9.15 5.80
CA ALA A 174 18.69 10.11 6.11
C ALA A 174 18.29 11.55 5.70
N ALA A 175 17.62 11.71 4.56
CA ALA A 175 17.07 12.99 4.14
C ALA A 175 16.00 13.51 5.13
N LEU A 176 15.14 12.64 5.66
CA LEU A 176 14.15 13.04 6.67
C LEU A 176 14.80 13.46 7.99
N GLU A 177 15.82 12.72 8.45
CA GLU A 177 16.55 12.99 9.69
C GLU A 177 17.31 14.33 9.60
N THR A 178 18.00 14.59 8.49
CA THR A 178 18.69 15.89 8.23
C THR A 178 17.72 17.06 8.08
N THR A 179 16.51 16.79 7.61
CA THR A 179 15.46 17.80 7.42
C THR A 179 14.84 18.24 8.75
N GLY A 180 15.08 17.55 9.87
CA GLY A 180 14.45 17.85 11.16
C GLY A 180 12.94 17.59 11.17
N ALA A 181 12.40 16.96 10.12
CA ALA A 181 11.00 16.53 10.01
C ALA A 181 10.67 15.32 10.92
N VAL A 182 11.56 15.02 11.85
CA VAL A 182 11.65 13.78 12.63
C VAL A 182 11.61 14.03 14.14
N ALA A 183 11.78 15.29 14.58
CA ALA A 183 11.58 15.67 15.99
C ALA A 183 10.15 15.36 16.45
#